data_AF-A0A2D8ZTV0-F1
#
_entry.id   AF-A0A2D8ZTV0-F1
#
_cell.length_a   1.000
_cell.length_b   1.000
_cell.length_c   1.000
_cell.angle_alpha   90.00
_cell.angle_beta   90.00
_cell.angle_gamma   90.00
#
_symmetry.space_group_name_H-M   'P 1'
#
loop_
_entity.id
_entity.type
_entity.pdbx_description
1 polymer ?
#
loop_
_entity_poly.entity_id
_entity_poly.type
_entity_poly.pdbx_seq_one_letter_code
_entity_poly.pdbx_strand_id
1 'polypeptide(L)' 'MIICVCNRINCKSVRTAVDAGARSPKAVQAHHGCKFQCGKCSCSIGEIISEEMDQRPAAPALVAAE' A
#
# COMPACT_ATOMS: atom_id res chain seq x y z
N MET A 1 3.08 -9.65 -10.26
CA MET A 1 3.52 -10.70 -9.32
C MET A 1 2.52 -10.81 -8.16
N ILE A 2 2.26 -12.03 -7.65
CA ILE A 2 1.45 -12.24 -6.44
C ILE A 2 2.29 -11.88 -5.21
N ILE A 3 1.73 -11.06 -4.32
CA ILE A 3 2.38 -10.62 -3.08
C ILE A 3 1.81 -11.37 -1.87
N CYS A 4 0.49 -11.51 -1.80
CA CYS A 4 -0.18 -12.32 -0.77
C CYS A 4 -0.88 -13.50 -1.42
N VAL A 5 -0.37 -14.72 -1.20
CA VAL A 5 -1.01 -15.95 -1.69
C VAL A 5 -2.32 -16.21 -0.95
N CYS A 6 -2.35 -16.02 0.38
CA CYS A 6 -3.54 -16.30 1.21
C CYS A 6 -4.79 -15.49 0.77
N ASN A 7 -4.60 -14.22 0.45
CA ASN A 7 -5.68 -13.29 0.11
C ASN A 7 -5.72 -12.94 -1.39
N ARG A 8 -4.88 -13.60 -2.21
CA ARG A 8 -4.76 -13.37 -3.66
C ARG A 8 -4.50 -11.91 -4.05
N ILE A 9 -3.67 -11.20 -3.28
CA ILE A 9 -3.29 -9.80 -3.56
C ILE A 9 -2.01 -9.80 -4.41
N ASN A 10 -2.03 -9.10 -5.54
CA ASN A 10 -0.87 -8.92 -6.42
C ASN A 10 -0.28 -7.49 -6.28
N CYS A 11 0.88 -7.24 -6.90
CA CYS A 11 1.54 -5.92 -6.84
C CYS A 11 0.61 -4.76 -7.23
N LYS A 12 -0.19 -4.92 -8.30
CA LYS A 12 -1.13 -3.89 -8.76
C LYS A 12 -2.18 -3.59 -7.70
N SER A 13 -2.69 -4.61 -7.02
CA SER A 13 -3.64 -4.45 -5.91
C SER A 13 -3.02 -3.75 -4.70
N VAL A 14 -1.73 -3.97 -4.42
CA VAL A 14 -1.01 -3.23 -3.37
C VAL A 14 -0.90 -1.75 -3.75
N ARG A 15 -0.40 -1.44 -4.95
CA ARG A 15 -0.27 -0.06 -5.45
C ARG A 15 -1.60 0.69 -5.44
N THR A 16 -2.67 0.05 -5.93
CA THR A 16 -4.03 0.61 -5.90
C THR A 16 -4.47 0.96 -4.47
N ALA A 17 -4.17 0.11 -3.48
CA ALA A 17 -4.48 0.40 -2.09
C ALA A 17 -3.64 1.58 -1.56
N VAL A 18 -2.37 1.69 -1.95
CA VAL A 18 -1.50 2.82 -1.59
C VAL A 18 -2.00 4.13 -2.20
N ASP A 19 -2.42 4.12 -3.46
CA ASP A 19 -3.04 5.27 -4.12
C ASP A 19 -4.33 5.71 -3.41
N ALA A 20 -5.11 4.73 -2.92
CA ALA A 20 -6.31 4.96 -2.11
C ALA A 20 -6.01 5.35 -0.64
N GLY A 21 -4.74 5.53 -0.26
CA GLY A 21 -4.34 6.03 1.05
C GLY A 21 -3.79 4.99 2.04
N ALA A 22 -3.63 3.73 1.65
CA ALA A 22 -2.99 2.73 2.52
C ALA A 22 -1.51 3.09 2.77
N ARG A 23 -1.09 3.07 4.04
CA ARG A 23 0.29 3.41 4.47
C ARG A 23 0.95 2.32 5.31
N SER A 24 0.35 1.14 5.37
CA SER A 24 0.92 -0.01 6.08
C SER A 24 0.42 -1.32 5.46
N PRO A 25 1.14 -2.44 5.63
CA PRO A 25 0.68 -3.74 5.17
C PRO A 25 -0.69 -4.13 5.73
N LYS A 26 -1.00 -3.73 6.97
CA LYS A 26 -2.31 -3.93 7.59
C LYS A 26 -3.40 -3.10 6.91
N ALA A 27 -3.10 -1.83 6.56
CA ALA A 27 -4.03 -0.98 5.82
C ALA A 27 -4.30 -1.53 4.41
N VAL A 28 -3.29 -2.09 3.73
CA VAL A 28 -3.47 -2.77 2.43
C VAL A 28 -4.42 -3.95 2.56
N GLN A 29 -4.25 -4.80 3.59
CA GLN A 29 -5.17 -5.91 3.83
C GLN A 29 -6.60 -5.42 4.09
N ALA A 30 -6.75 -4.40 4.95
CA ALA A 30 -8.05 -3.82 5.27
C ALA A 30 -8.74 -3.19 4.05
N HIS A 31 -8.00 -2.55 3.15
CA HIS A 31 -8.51 -2.01 1.89
C HIS A 31 -9.19 -3.08 1.02
N HIS A 32 -8.66 -4.31 1.02
CA HIS A 32 -9.24 -5.47 0.32
C HIS A 32 -10.25 -6.26 1.18
N GLY A 33 -10.71 -5.70 2.30
CA GLY A 33 -11.64 -6.38 3.22
C GLY A 33 -11.03 -7.61 3.93
N CYS A 34 -9.70 -7.70 3.96
CA CYS A 34 -8.97 -8.87 4.43
C CYS A 34 -8.23 -8.61 5.74
N LYS A 35 -7.83 -9.70 6.40
CA LYS A 35 -6.85 -9.71 7.48
C LYS A 35 -5.66 -10.60 7.12
N PHE A 36 -4.54 -10.44 7.82
CA PHE A 36 -3.42 -11.37 7.66
C PHE A 36 -3.82 -12.79 8.07
N GLN A 37 -3.38 -13.76 7.27
CA GLN A 37 -3.44 -15.19 7.59
C GLN A 37 -2.09 -15.66 8.15
N CYS A 38 -1.03 -15.64 7.34
CA CYS A 38 0.31 -16.06 7.75
C CYS A 38 1.33 -14.92 7.91
N GLY A 39 1.01 -13.69 7.47
CA GLY A 39 1.86 -12.51 7.62
C GLY A 39 3.12 -12.44 6.72
N LYS A 40 3.47 -13.51 5.99
CA LYS A 40 4.71 -13.58 5.18
C LYS A 40 4.87 -12.51 4.10
N CYS A 41 3.76 -11.95 3.63
CA CYS A 41 3.74 -10.88 2.63
C CYS A 41 4.01 -9.48 3.21
N SER A 42 4.09 -9.33 4.53
CA SER A 42 4.16 -8.02 5.20
C SER A 42 5.39 -7.19 4.79
N CYS A 43 6.58 -7.79 4.77
CA CYS A 43 7.80 -7.09 4.32
C CYS A 43 7.68 -6.63 2.86
N SER A 44 7.31 -7.52 1.93
CA SER A 44 7.18 -7.17 0.51
C SER A 44 6.10 -6.12 0.24
N ILE A 45 5.00 -6.14 1.00
CA ILE A 45 4.00 -5.05 0.93
C ILE A 45 4.62 -3.73 1.45
N GLY A 46 5.42 -3.79 2.52
CA GLY A 46 6.12 -2.64 3.08
C GLY A 46 7.12 -2.02 2.10
N GLU A 47 7.89 -2.84 1.38
CA GLU A 47 8.81 -2.38 0.34
C GLU A 47 8.05 -1.63 -0.77
N ILE A 48 6.98 -2.21 -1.30
CA ILE A 48 6.14 -1.54 -2.31
C ILE A 48 5.59 -0.23 -1.77
N ILE A 49 5.12 -0.17 -0.52
CA ILE A 49 4.62 1.08 0.08
C ILE A 49 5.73 2.14 0.09
N SER A 50 6.95 1.78 0.54
CA SER A 50 8.09 2.70 0.60
C SER A 50 8.49 3.19 -0.80
N GLU A 51 8.55 2.31 -1.79
CA GLU A 51 8.86 2.65 -3.18
C GLU A 51 7.84 3.66 -3.74
N GLU A 52 6.54 3.43 -3.54
CA GLU A 52 5.48 4.32 -4.05
C GLU A 52 5.47 5.68 -3.31
N MET A 53 5.91 5.71 -2.05
CA MET A 53 6.03 6.95 -1.26
C MET A 53 7.23 7.79 -1.70
N ASP A 54 8.35 7.17 -2.03
CA ASP A 54 9.55 7.82 -2.57
C ASP A 54 9.31 8.37 -3.98
N GLN A 55 8.59 7.62 -4.82
CA GLN A 55 8.27 8.02 -6.19
C GLN A 55 7.20 9.11 -6.29
N ARG A 56 6.42 9.35 -5.23
CA ARG A 56 5.43 10.42 -5.24
C ARG A 56 6.13 11.76 -5.08
N PRO A 57 6.06 12.68 -6.07
CA PRO A 57 6.46 14.05 -5.82
C PRO A 57 5.63 14.56 -4.63
N ALA A 58 6.30 15.21 -3.67
CA ALA A 58 5.62 15.85 -2.56
C ALA A 58 4.49 16.69 -3.15
N ALA A 59 3.23 16.34 -2.84
CA ALA A 59 2.10 17.12 -3.31
C ALA A 59 2.37 18.57 -2.92
N PRO A 60 2.21 19.55 -3.83
CA PRO A 60 2.44 20.94 -3.49
C PRO A 60 1.57 21.23 -2.28
N ALA A 61 2.22 21.59 -1.17
CA ALA A 61 1.55 22.03 0.04
C ALA A 61 0.50 23.04 -0.39
N LEU A 62 -0.76 22.80 -0.02
CA LEU A 62 -1.83 23.78 -0.22
C LEU A 62 -1.38 25.05 0.50
N VAL A 63 -0.79 25.99 -0.23
CA VAL A 63 -0.59 27.35 0.23
C VAL A 63 -1.95 28.02 0.06
N ALA A 64 -2.77 27.97 1.11
CA ALA A 64 -3.88 28.90 1.22
C ALA A 64 -3.23 30.28 1.47
N ALA A 65 -3.33 31.14 0.46
CA ALA A 65 -2.93 32.53 0.49
C ALA A 65 -3.79 33.33 1.50
N GLU A 66 -3.19 34.40 2.02
CA GLU A 66 -3.74 35.40 2.95
C GLU A 66 -5.03 36.07 2.45
#